data_AF-A0A416VMA2-F1
#
_entry.id   AF-A0A416VMA2-F1
#
_cell.length_a   1.000
_cell.length_b   1.000
_cell.length_c   1.000
_cell.angle_alpha   90.00
_cell.angle_beta   90.00
_cell.angle_gamma   90.00
#
_symmetry.space_group_name_H-M   'P 1'
#
loop_
_entity.id
_entity.type
_entity.pdbx_description
1 polymer ?
#
loop_
_entity_poly.entity_id
_entity_poly.type
_entity_poly.pdbx_seq_one_letter_code
_entity_poly.pdbx_strand_id
1 'polypeptide(L)'
;MEINTETKYCQTCGIPLDIDYTNLRADHNEEYCDYCLKNGVKLYDFSMDYLIYLWGLFPEEYYKEVGIKHTSSELREIMSKRLPEIKRWKQKINTAHIQYELVIRVQEYINCHLFDDLDSEKLSQVAGMSKYHFRRLFKAVCGDSLGDYIRRLRLEYIAFKLISTDVSVPELLCQINYQNKHTLSRAFKRYFNCSIPEFRKRHSTACPEGINPIRVELSIEKVPDIRIACLKLERTHNVSYSFSLLWKQLLQFSESYELLQKGCKYLSLTLDYPFITAEEQSRFMVGVTLPQSFETPKGFGIYEIPAGEYAIFRFKGLYHELNRVYRYIYLDWLSASDYTLREPFTFETYINTPNKTPASELITNIYIPVMKKDV
;
A
#
# COMPACT_ATOMS: atom_id res chain seq x y z
N MET A 1 46.19 22.93 1.94
CA MET A 1 45.36 22.30 0.91
C MET A 1 44.54 23.39 0.27
N GLU A 2 44.96 23.83 -0.91
CA GLU A 2 44.19 24.78 -1.71
C GLU A 2 42.85 24.14 -2.07
N ILE A 3 41.77 24.83 -1.73
CA ILE A 3 40.41 24.42 -2.09
C ILE A 3 40.30 24.73 -3.59
N ASN A 4 40.31 23.68 -4.43
CA ASN A 4 40.08 23.83 -5.86
C ASN A 4 38.65 24.35 -6.06
N THR A 5 38.51 25.64 -6.38
CA THR A 5 37.24 26.37 -6.37
C THR A 5 36.38 26.22 -7.62
N GLU A 6 36.68 25.31 -8.55
CA GLU A 6 35.88 25.20 -9.79
C GLU A 6 35.49 23.78 -10.24
N THR A 7 35.59 22.75 -9.40
CA THR A 7 35.06 21.43 -9.79
C THR A 7 33.54 21.48 -9.94
N LYS A 8 33.04 21.51 -11.19
CA LYS A 8 31.61 21.42 -11.50
C LYS A 8 31.11 20.00 -11.25
N TYR A 9 29.90 19.85 -10.71
CA TYR A 9 29.27 18.54 -10.45
C TYR A 9 27.96 18.40 -11.21
N CYS A 10 27.66 17.16 -11.63
CA CYS A 10 26.39 16.80 -12.26
C CYS A 10 25.23 17.16 -11.34
N GLN A 11 24.29 17.93 -11.87
CA GLN A 11 23.17 18.46 -11.13
C GLN A 11 22.06 17.42 -10.83
N THR A 12 22.33 16.13 -11.05
CA THR A 12 21.43 14.99 -10.79
C THR A 12 22.03 13.93 -9.86
N CYS A 13 23.27 13.50 -10.10
CA CYS A 13 23.92 12.42 -9.35
C CYS A 13 25.16 12.83 -8.54
N GLY A 14 25.64 14.08 -8.68
CA GLY A 14 26.77 14.60 -7.91
C GLY A 14 28.17 14.10 -8.28
N ILE A 15 28.33 13.47 -9.45
CA ILE A 15 29.64 13.17 -10.04
C ILE A 15 30.33 14.46 -10.52
N PRO A 16 31.66 14.61 -10.39
CA PRO A 16 32.39 15.69 -11.06
C PRO A 16 32.20 15.67 -12.58
N LEU A 17 32.17 16.85 -13.20
CA LEU A 17 32.06 17.06 -14.65
C LEU A 17 33.38 17.51 -15.28
N ASP A 18 34.45 17.60 -14.49
CA ASP A 18 35.69 18.32 -14.83
C ASP A 18 36.74 17.43 -15.51
N ILE A 19 36.31 16.37 -16.21
CA ILE A 19 37.18 15.52 -17.01
C ILE A 19 36.78 15.68 -18.47
N ASP A 20 37.77 16.07 -19.28
CA ASP A 20 37.66 16.23 -20.72
C ASP A 20 37.30 14.90 -21.39
N TYR A 21 36.01 14.68 -21.65
CA TYR A 21 35.52 13.56 -22.46
C TYR A 21 35.79 13.85 -23.95
N THR A 22 37.05 14.07 -24.35
CA THR A 22 37.39 14.16 -25.77
C THR A 22 37.20 12.80 -26.44
N ASN A 23 35.99 12.60 -26.98
CA ASN A 23 35.75 12.40 -28.40
C ASN A 23 34.30 11.97 -28.60
N LEU A 24 33.40 12.91 -28.92
CA LEU A 24 32.34 12.84 -29.95
C LEU A 24 31.13 13.76 -29.65
N ARG A 25 30.97 14.80 -30.50
CA ARG A 25 29.72 15.52 -30.87
C ARG A 25 29.19 16.63 -29.95
N ALA A 26 29.51 17.87 -30.33
CA ALA A 26 28.70 19.09 -30.56
C ALA A 26 27.40 19.42 -29.79
N ASP A 27 27.04 18.79 -28.66
CA ASP A 27 25.90 19.23 -27.84
C ASP A 27 26.17 18.94 -26.35
N HIS A 28 27.20 19.59 -25.79
CA HIS A 28 27.60 19.38 -24.39
C HIS A 28 26.63 20.04 -23.43
N ASN A 29 26.13 19.27 -22.46
CA ASN A 29 25.38 19.80 -21.33
C ASN A 29 26.35 20.08 -20.17
N GLU A 30 26.60 21.36 -19.88
CA GLU A 30 27.52 21.78 -18.80
C GLU A 30 27.02 21.47 -17.38
N GLU A 31 25.76 21.04 -17.23
CA GLU A 31 25.13 20.84 -15.91
C GLU A 31 24.92 19.36 -15.55
N TYR A 32 24.95 18.41 -16.50
CA TYR A 32 24.58 17.01 -16.26
C TYR A 32 25.55 16.04 -16.96
N CYS A 33 25.83 14.89 -16.33
CA CYS A 33 26.63 13.83 -16.96
C CYS A 33 25.79 13.01 -17.96
N ASP A 34 26.47 12.41 -18.94
CA ASP A 34 25.86 11.61 -20.03
C ASP A 34 25.02 10.42 -19.54
N TYR A 35 25.31 9.90 -18.34
CA TYR A 35 24.53 8.84 -17.71
C TYR A 35 23.19 9.33 -17.14
N CYS A 36 23.14 10.57 -16.65
CA CYS A 36 21.93 11.15 -16.08
C CYS A 36 21.03 11.78 -17.15
N LEU A 37 21.62 12.28 -18.23
CA LEU A 37 20.91 12.95 -19.31
C LEU A 37 21.54 12.61 -20.66
N LYS A 38 20.77 11.95 -21.53
CA LYS A 38 21.18 11.66 -22.91
C LYS A 38 20.14 12.22 -23.87
N ASN A 39 20.56 13.07 -24.81
CA ASN A 39 19.68 13.73 -25.80
C ASN A 39 18.49 14.47 -25.15
N GLY A 40 18.68 15.10 -23.98
CA GLY A 40 17.62 15.85 -23.28
C GLY A 40 16.60 15.00 -22.52
N VAL A 41 16.75 13.67 -22.46
CA VAL A 41 15.86 12.76 -21.71
C VAL A 41 16.59 12.19 -20.49
N LYS A 42 15.94 12.23 -19.32
CA LYS A 42 16.42 11.56 -18.11
C LYS A 42 16.28 10.05 -18.27
N LEU A 43 17.39 9.33 -18.19
CA LEU A 43 17.41 7.88 -18.39
C LEU A 43 16.87 7.10 -17.18
N TYR A 44 17.01 7.63 -15.96
CA TYR A 44 16.60 6.96 -14.71
C TYR A 44 16.18 7.97 -13.62
N ASP A 45 15.14 7.66 -12.83
CA ASP A 45 14.70 8.48 -11.68
C ASP A 45 14.93 7.75 -10.35
N PHE A 46 16.20 7.71 -9.93
CA PHE A 46 16.61 7.10 -8.66
C PHE A 46 16.35 8.01 -7.46
N SER A 47 15.96 7.44 -6.31
CA SER A 47 15.89 8.18 -5.03
C SER A 47 17.29 8.60 -4.56
N MET A 48 17.35 9.62 -3.69
CA MET A 48 18.62 10.11 -3.12
C MET A 48 19.34 9.00 -2.33
N ASP A 49 18.60 8.27 -1.47
CA ASP A 49 19.17 7.17 -0.67
C ASP A 49 19.72 6.06 -1.56
N TYR A 50 19.03 5.75 -2.66
CA TYR A 50 19.51 4.75 -3.62
C TYR A 50 20.77 5.21 -4.35
N LEU A 51 20.89 6.50 -4.68
CA LEU A 51 22.12 7.04 -5.25
C LEU A 51 23.30 7.01 -4.27
N ILE A 52 23.07 7.34 -2.99
CA ILE A 52 24.10 7.24 -1.93
C ILE A 52 24.56 5.78 -1.81
N TYR A 53 23.61 4.84 -1.80
CA TYR A 53 23.89 3.42 -1.77
C TYR A 53 24.72 2.96 -2.97
N LEU A 54 24.29 3.31 -4.19
CA LEU A 54 24.99 2.97 -5.44
C LEU A 54 26.43 3.51 -5.45
N TRP A 55 26.65 4.75 -5.05
CA TRP A 55 28.00 5.31 -4.97
C TRP A 55 28.88 4.52 -4.00
N GLY A 56 28.35 4.16 -2.83
CA GLY A 56 29.08 3.33 -1.87
C GLY A 56 29.41 1.91 -2.36
N LEU A 57 28.71 1.38 -3.37
CA LEU A 57 29.01 0.07 -3.96
C LEU A 57 30.22 0.11 -4.91
N PHE A 58 30.53 1.27 -5.50
CA PHE A 58 31.53 1.38 -6.56
C PHE A 58 32.54 2.51 -6.30
N PRO A 59 33.31 2.46 -5.20
CA PRO A 59 34.33 3.48 -4.89
C PRO A 59 35.44 3.56 -5.94
N GLU A 60 35.73 2.44 -6.62
CA GLU A 60 36.73 2.36 -7.71
C GLU A 60 36.33 3.23 -8.91
N GLU A 61 35.04 3.25 -9.26
CA GLU A 61 34.53 4.08 -10.35
C GLU A 61 34.60 5.57 -9.98
N TYR A 62 34.31 5.91 -8.73
CA TYR A 62 34.52 7.27 -8.24
C TYR A 62 36.00 7.67 -8.26
N TYR A 63 36.92 6.75 -7.91
CA TYR A 63 38.36 7.01 -8.01
C TYR A 63 38.81 7.28 -9.45
N LYS A 64 38.30 6.53 -10.44
CA LYS A 64 38.61 6.78 -11.86
C LYS A 64 38.23 8.20 -12.30
N GLU A 65 37.15 8.73 -11.75
CA GLU A 65 36.57 10.02 -12.14
C GLU A 65 37.07 11.20 -11.32
N VAL A 66 37.67 10.98 -10.14
CA VAL A 66 38.09 12.07 -9.23
C VAL A 66 39.57 12.01 -8.86
N GLY A 67 40.24 10.88 -9.11
CA GLY A 67 41.64 10.66 -8.76
C GLY A 67 41.91 10.58 -7.25
N ILE A 68 40.87 10.66 -6.41
CA ILE A 68 40.96 10.58 -4.95
C ILE A 68 40.36 9.25 -4.48
N LYS A 69 41.14 8.47 -3.74
CA LYS A 69 40.67 7.20 -3.17
C LYS A 69 39.78 7.47 -1.96
N HIS A 70 38.59 6.89 -1.98
CA HIS A 70 37.67 6.85 -0.84
C HIS A 70 37.23 5.42 -0.58
N THR A 71 36.99 5.09 0.68
CA THR A 71 36.28 3.87 1.06
C THR A 71 34.79 4.01 0.75
N SER A 72 34.08 2.87 0.68
CA SER A 72 32.62 2.86 0.52
C SER A 72 31.86 3.67 1.57
N SER A 73 32.37 3.69 2.82
CA SER A 73 31.75 4.45 3.91
C SER A 73 31.97 5.95 3.76
N GLU A 74 33.20 6.36 3.46
CA GLU A 74 33.54 7.77 3.22
C GLU A 74 32.78 8.32 2.02
N LEU A 75 32.64 7.52 0.95
CA LEU A 75 31.94 7.95 -0.24
C LEU A 75 30.43 8.15 0.01
N ARG A 76 29.81 7.29 0.84
CA ARG A 76 28.42 7.50 1.28
C ARG A 76 28.27 8.78 2.10
N GLU A 77 29.22 9.09 2.97
CA GLU A 77 29.21 10.32 3.77
C GLU A 77 29.42 11.57 2.91
N ILE A 78 30.31 11.50 1.92
CA ILE A 78 30.52 12.58 0.94
C ILE A 78 29.23 12.82 0.16
N MET A 79 28.58 11.76 -0.32
CA MET A 79 27.35 11.87 -1.11
C MET A 79 26.15 12.32 -0.29
N SER A 80 26.04 11.91 0.98
CA SER A 80 24.96 12.35 1.87
C SER A 80 25.03 13.85 2.16
N LYS A 81 26.23 14.44 2.18
CA LYS A 81 26.43 15.90 2.31
C LYS A 81 26.26 16.65 0.99
N ARG A 82 26.71 16.05 -0.13
CA ARG A 82 26.73 16.72 -1.45
C ARG A 82 25.40 16.71 -2.17
N LEU A 83 24.71 15.57 -2.20
CA LEU A 83 23.47 15.43 -2.97
C LEU A 83 22.39 16.46 -2.56
N PRO A 84 22.15 16.76 -1.27
CA PRO A 84 21.16 17.77 -0.87
C PRO A 84 21.40 19.17 -1.46
N GLU A 85 22.65 19.55 -1.74
CA GLU A 85 23.04 20.88 -2.20
C GLU A 85 22.97 21.07 -3.72
N ILE A 86 22.70 20.00 -4.47
CA ILE A 86 22.67 20.00 -5.94
C ILE A 86 21.27 20.36 -6.46
N LYS A 87 21.13 21.10 -7.58
CA LYS A 87 19.83 21.62 -8.10
C LYS A 87 18.66 20.63 -8.05
N ARG A 88 18.85 19.35 -8.44
CA ARG A 88 17.80 18.30 -8.36
C ARG A 88 17.18 18.16 -6.97
N TRP A 89 17.98 18.35 -5.94
CA TRP A 89 17.64 18.11 -4.53
C TRP A 89 17.51 19.41 -3.74
N LYS A 90 18.28 20.45 -4.10
CA LYS A 90 18.29 21.79 -3.51
C LYS A 90 16.92 22.48 -3.59
N GLN A 91 16.11 22.17 -4.60
CA GLN A 91 14.75 22.72 -4.75
C GLN A 91 13.60 21.78 -4.33
N LYS A 92 13.90 20.64 -3.72
CA LYS A 92 12.88 19.87 -3.01
C LYS A 92 13.50 19.30 -1.75
N ILE A 93 13.18 19.92 -0.61
CA ILE A 93 12.93 19.12 0.61
C ILE A 93 12.14 17.90 0.12
N ASN A 94 12.62 16.70 0.43
CA ASN A 94 11.98 15.44 0.04
C ASN A 94 10.57 15.38 0.67
N THR A 95 9.66 16.12 0.04
CA THR A 95 8.25 16.25 0.37
C THR A 95 7.48 15.10 -0.23
N ALA A 96 8.11 14.21 -0.99
CA ALA A 96 7.45 13.04 -1.54
C ALA A 96 6.90 12.16 -0.41
N HIS A 97 7.67 11.96 0.66
CA HIS A 97 7.19 11.24 1.84
C HIS A 97 6.02 11.97 2.53
N ILE A 98 6.14 13.28 2.76
CA ILE A 98 5.07 14.11 3.37
C ILE A 98 3.81 14.12 2.49
N GLN A 99 3.96 14.28 1.18
CA GLN A 99 2.87 14.28 0.20
C GLN A 99 2.20 12.91 0.13
N TYR A 100 2.97 11.83 0.23
CA TYR A 100 2.45 10.47 0.29
C TYR A 100 1.66 10.24 1.59
N GLU A 101 2.17 10.68 2.74
CA GLU A 101 1.45 10.65 4.02
C GLU A 101 0.12 11.44 3.97
N LEU A 102 0.12 12.62 3.34
CA LEU A 102 -1.11 13.40 3.15
C LEU A 102 -2.13 12.66 2.28
N VAL A 103 -1.69 11.98 1.22
CA VAL A 103 -2.59 11.17 0.40
C VAL A 103 -3.12 9.97 1.19
N ILE A 104 -2.30 9.29 1.98
CA ILE A 104 -2.74 8.18 2.86
C ILE A 104 -3.84 8.67 3.81
N ARG A 105 -3.62 9.79 4.50
CA ARG A 105 -4.61 10.38 5.41
C ARG A 105 -5.94 10.65 4.71
N VAL A 106 -5.89 11.18 3.49
CA VAL A 106 -7.12 11.42 2.71
C VAL A 106 -7.80 10.11 2.32
N GLN A 107 -7.04 9.06 2.00
CA GLN A 107 -7.62 7.75 1.69
C GLN A 107 -8.27 7.10 2.91
N GLU A 108 -7.67 7.23 4.09
CA GLU A 108 -8.26 6.80 5.35
C GLU A 108 -9.56 7.54 5.62
N TYR A 109 -9.57 8.86 5.43
CA TYR A 109 -10.80 9.64 5.52
C TYR A 109 -11.87 9.14 4.53
N ILE A 110 -11.51 8.91 3.26
CA ILE A 110 -12.44 8.37 2.26
C ILE A 110 -12.98 7.01 2.69
N ASN A 111 -12.16 6.14 3.28
CA ASN A 111 -12.58 4.82 3.74
C ASN A 111 -13.63 4.90 4.86
N CYS A 112 -13.47 5.82 5.82
CA CYS A 112 -14.42 6.03 6.91
C CYS A 112 -15.70 6.78 6.47
N HIS A 113 -15.59 7.59 5.41
CA HIS A 113 -16.65 8.49 4.93
C HIS A 113 -17.11 8.15 3.51
N LEU A 114 -17.00 6.88 3.10
CA LEU A 114 -17.10 6.47 1.70
C LEU A 114 -18.41 6.91 1.03
N PHE A 115 -19.52 6.88 1.77
CA PHE A 115 -20.85 7.26 1.29
C PHE A 115 -21.27 8.68 1.69
N ASP A 116 -20.41 9.44 2.34
CA ASP A 116 -20.71 10.84 2.63
C ASP A 116 -20.64 11.69 1.36
N ASP A 117 -21.04 12.95 1.48
CA ASP A 117 -20.89 13.93 0.41
C ASP A 117 -19.42 14.37 0.30
N LEU A 118 -18.64 13.56 -0.42
CA LEU A 118 -17.22 13.77 -0.67
C LEU A 118 -17.01 14.59 -1.93
N ASP A 119 -16.39 15.77 -1.79
CA ASP A 119 -15.95 16.58 -2.92
C ASP A 119 -14.45 16.91 -2.83
N SER A 120 -13.92 17.46 -3.92
CA SER A 120 -12.51 17.85 -3.98
C SER A 120 -12.16 19.02 -3.05
N GLU A 121 -13.15 19.78 -2.56
CA GLU A 121 -12.94 20.91 -1.65
C GLU A 121 -12.66 20.38 -0.25
N LYS A 122 -13.59 19.60 0.31
CA LYS A 122 -13.48 18.95 1.62
C LYS A 122 -12.20 18.12 1.72
N LEU A 123 -11.92 17.29 0.71
CA LEU A 123 -10.74 16.42 0.73
C LEU A 123 -9.42 17.19 0.58
N SER A 124 -9.43 18.35 -0.08
CA SER A 124 -8.26 19.22 -0.13
C SER A 124 -7.96 19.90 1.22
N GLN A 125 -9.00 20.20 2.01
CA GLN A 125 -8.86 20.71 3.38
C GLN A 125 -8.26 19.65 4.32
N VAL A 126 -8.67 18.38 4.19
CA VAL A 126 -8.06 17.26 4.93
C VAL A 126 -6.55 17.15 4.65
N ALA A 127 -6.14 17.40 3.41
CA ALA A 127 -4.72 17.43 3.03
C ALA A 127 -3.99 18.74 3.39
N GLY A 128 -4.71 19.81 3.75
CA GLY A 128 -4.13 21.14 3.97
C GLY A 128 -3.56 21.77 2.69
N MET A 129 -4.15 21.49 1.52
CA MET A 129 -3.63 21.88 0.20
C MET A 129 -4.69 22.59 -0.64
N SER A 130 -4.25 23.35 -1.65
CA SER A 130 -5.18 23.85 -2.66
C SER A 130 -5.76 22.71 -3.49
N LYS A 131 -7.05 22.82 -3.84
CA LYS A 131 -7.79 21.85 -4.66
C LYS A 131 -7.06 21.39 -5.92
N TYR A 132 -6.47 22.33 -6.67
CA TYR A 132 -5.76 22.02 -7.92
C TYR A 132 -4.46 21.24 -7.67
N HIS A 133 -3.74 21.58 -6.60
CA HIS A 133 -2.52 20.85 -6.25
C HIS A 133 -2.84 19.46 -5.73
N PHE A 134 -3.83 19.35 -4.84
CA PHE A 134 -4.31 18.10 -4.29
C PHE A 134 -4.77 17.13 -5.37
N ARG A 135 -5.60 17.57 -6.34
CA ARG A 135 -6.05 16.69 -7.44
C ARG A 135 -4.90 16.12 -8.28
N ARG A 136 -3.89 16.94 -8.57
CA ARG A 136 -2.70 16.50 -9.32
C ARG A 136 -1.88 15.51 -8.50
N LEU A 137 -1.67 15.81 -7.22
CA LEU A 137 -0.93 14.94 -6.31
C LEU A 137 -1.63 13.59 -6.12
N PHE A 138 -2.93 13.62 -5.82
CA PHE A 138 -3.73 12.41 -5.63
C PHE A 138 -3.69 11.52 -6.87
N LYS A 139 -3.85 12.10 -8.07
CA LYS A 139 -3.74 11.33 -9.32
C LYS A 139 -2.34 10.77 -9.54
N ALA A 140 -1.28 11.49 -9.17
CA ALA A 140 0.09 11.01 -9.29
C ALA A 140 0.38 9.84 -8.34
N VAL A 141 -0.18 9.86 -7.13
CA VAL A 141 0.05 8.82 -6.11
C VAL A 141 -0.87 7.61 -6.31
N CYS A 142 -2.18 7.83 -6.50
CA CYS A 142 -3.17 6.75 -6.63
C CYS A 142 -3.33 6.25 -8.09
N GLY A 143 -2.81 7.01 -9.06
CA GLY A 143 -2.88 6.75 -10.49
C GLY A 143 -4.24 7.04 -11.16
N ASP A 144 -5.31 7.22 -10.38
CA ASP A 144 -6.66 7.56 -10.87
C ASP A 144 -7.10 8.94 -10.40
N SER A 145 -8.09 9.52 -11.09
CA SER A 145 -8.69 10.76 -10.58
C SER A 145 -9.45 10.49 -9.27
N LEU A 146 -9.50 11.48 -8.38
CA LEU A 146 -10.19 11.38 -7.09
C LEU A 146 -11.64 10.86 -7.23
N GLY A 147 -12.37 11.34 -8.24
CA GLY A 147 -13.76 10.90 -8.47
C GLY A 147 -13.84 9.46 -8.97
N ASP A 148 -12.90 9.04 -9.83
CA ASP A 148 -12.85 7.64 -10.29
C ASP A 148 -12.49 6.70 -9.14
N TYR A 149 -11.57 7.12 -8.27
CA TYR A 149 -11.17 6.41 -7.06
C TYR A 149 -12.35 6.16 -6.12
N ILE A 150 -13.05 7.23 -5.70
CA ILE A 150 -14.21 7.13 -4.81
C ILE A 150 -15.31 6.27 -5.44
N ARG A 151 -15.58 6.47 -6.74
CA ARG A 151 -16.58 5.68 -7.46
C ARG A 151 -16.23 4.20 -7.51
N ARG A 152 -14.96 3.85 -7.74
CA ARG A 152 -14.49 2.47 -7.70
C ARG A 152 -14.78 1.85 -6.34
N LEU A 153 -14.30 2.48 -5.26
CA LEU A 153 -14.49 1.97 -3.90
C LEU A 153 -15.97 1.78 -3.53
N ARG A 154 -16.83 2.74 -3.91
CA ARG A 154 -18.28 2.63 -3.71
C ARG A 154 -18.87 1.42 -4.43
N LEU A 155 -18.52 1.21 -5.70
CA LEU A 155 -19.05 0.12 -6.50
C LEU A 155 -18.53 -1.24 -6.04
N GLU A 156 -17.27 -1.33 -5.62
CA GLU A 156 -16.68 -2.54 -5.06
C GLU A 156 -17.29 -2.90 -3.71
N TYR A 157 -17.52 -1.91 -2.82
CA TYR A 157 -18.27 -2.12 -1.58
C TYR A 157 -19.70 -2.61 -1.85
N ILE A 158 -20.39 -2.00 -2.81
CA ILE A 158 -21.75 -2.41 -3.21
C ILE A 158 -21.73 -3.86 -3.70
N ALA A 159 -20.80 -4.21 -4.60
CA ALA A 159 -20.64 -5.58 -5.07
C ALA A 159 -20.41 -6.55 -3.91
N PHE A 160 -19.58 -6.16 -2.93
CA PHE A 160 -19.30 -6.96 -1.75
C PHE A 160 -20.57 -7.19 -0.90
N LYS A 161 -21.36 -6.14 -0.64
CA LYS A 161 -22.65 -6.28 0.07
C LYS A 161 -23.65 -7.15 -0.68
N LEU A 162 -23.68 -7.06 -2.02
CA LEU A 162 -24.58 -7.85 -2.86
C LEU A 162 -24.27 -9.35 -2.86
N ILE A 163 -23.04 -9.76 -2.51
CA ILE A 163 -22.64 -11.18 -2.45
C ILE A 163 -22.56 -11.73 -1.04
N SER A 164 -22.26 -10.89 -0.04
CA SER A 164 -22.09 -11.29 1.36
C SER A 164 -23.39 -11.24 2.17
N THR A 165 -24.44 -10.62 1.61
CA THR A 165 -25.73 -10.45 2.28
C THR A 165 -26.90 -10.56 1.30
N ASP A 166 -28.10 -10.84 1.82
CA ASP A 166 -29.34 -10.86 1.05
C ASP A 166 -29.99 -9.47 0.88
N VAL A 167 -29.28 -8.39 1.22
CA VAL A 167 -29.79 -7.01 1.20
C VAL A 167 -30.46 -6.69 -0.12
N SER A 168 -31.66 -6.14 -0.11
CA SER A 168 -32.34 -5.75 -1.35
C SER A 168 -31.71 -4.50 -1.96
N VAL A 169 -31.85 -4.30 -3.28
CA VAL A 169 -31.36 -3.06 -3.94
C VAL A 169 -32.00 -1.80 -3.33
N PRO A 170 -33.30 -1.77 -3.00
CA PRO A 170 -33.90 -0.64 -2.28
C PRO A 170 -33.27 -0.38 -0.91
N GLU A 171 -33.06 -1.41 -0.08
CA GLU A 171 -32.43 -1.24 1.24
C GLU A 171 -31.00 -0.75 1.11
N LEU A 172 -30.25 -1.26 0.14
CA LEU A 172 -28.89 -0.82 -0.13
C LEU A 172 -28.85 0.67 -0.52
N LEU A 173 -29.82 1.15 -1.32
CA LEU A 173 -29.93 2.56 -1.69
C LEU A 173 -30.13 3.49 -0.48
N CYS A 174 -30.72 3.00 0.62
CA CYS A 174 -30.85 3.79 1.86
C CYS A 174 -29.51 3.97 2.58
N GLN A 175 -28.52 3.10 2.31
CA GLN A 175 -27.23 3.09 2.99
C GLN A 175 -26.10 3.72 2.16
N ILE A 176 -26.37 4.04 0.89
CA ILE A 176 -25.38 4.56 -0.06
C ILE A 176 -25.87 5.87 -0.67
N ASN A 177 -24.95 6.78 -0.96
CA ASN A 177 -25.27 8.07 -1.56
C ASN A 177 -25.43 7.98 -3.09
N TYR A 178 -26.38 7.15 -3.53
CA TYR A 178 -26.87 7.08 -4.91
C TYR A 178 -28.33 7.51 -4.95
N GLN A 179 -28.64 8.52 -5.76
CA GLN A 179 -29.98 9.13 -5.78
C GLN A 179 -31.12 8.17 -6.14
N ASN A 180 -30.87 7.18 -6.99
CA ASN A 180 -31.89 6.21 -7.38
C ASN A 180 -31.30 4.93 -7.99
N LYS A 181 -32.18 3.92 -8.14
CA LYS A 181 -31.87 2.61 -8.72
C LYS A 181 -31.30 2.69 -10.15
N HIS A 182 -31.77 3.62 -10.97
CA HIS A 182 -31.30 3.74 -12.36
C HIS A 182 -29.85 4.20 -12.41
N THR A 183 -29.49 5.23 -11.63
CA THR A 183 -28.11 5.73 -11.53
C THR A 183 -27.17 4.64 -11.02
N LEU A 184 -27.56 3.93 -9.97
CA LEU A 184 -26.79 2.80 -9.45
C LEU A 184 -26.62 1.69 -10.50
N SER A 185 -27.70 1.23 -11.12
CA SER A 185 -27.66 0.13 -12.10
C SER A 185 -26.77 0.47 -13.30
N ARG A 186 -26.81 1.72 -13.76
CA ARG A 186 -26.01 2.19 -14.91
C ARG A 186 -24.53 2.28 -14.55
N ALA A 187 -24.20 2.79 -13.36
CA ALA A 187 -22.83 2.86 -12.86
C ALA A 187 -22.25 1.45 -12.63
N PHE A 188 -23.02 0.57 -11.98
CA PHE A 188 -22.64 -0.81 -11.72
C PHE A 188 -22.39 -1.58 -13.02
N LYS A 189 -23.31 -1.50 -13.98
CA LYS A 189 -23.17 -2.17 -15.30
C LYS A 189 -21.96 -1.66 -16.08
N ARG A 190 -21.65 -0.36 -15.99
CA ARG A 190 -20.48 0.22 -16.64
C ARG A 190 -19.17 -0.26 -16.02
N TYR A 191 -19.14 -0.53 -14.71
CA TYR A 191 -17.95 -0.95 -14.01
C TYR A 191 -17.71 -2.46 -14.10
N PHE A 192 -18.72 -3.28 -13.78
CA PHE A 192 -18.62 -4.74 -13.74
C PHE A 192 -18.99 -5.44 -15.06
N ASN A 193 -19.36 -4.69 -16.10
CA ASN A 193 -19.83 -5.20 -17.38
C ASN A 193 -21.01 -6.19 -17.28
N CYS A 194 -21.79 -6.14 -16.19
CA CYS A 194 -22.99 -6.95 -15.98
C CYS A 194 -23.98 -6.23 -15.05
N SER A 195 -25.25 -6.64 -15.10
CA SER A 195 -26.28 -6.11 -14.21
C SER A 195 -26.16 -6.67 -12.79
N ILE A 196 -26.76 -5.98 -11.81
CA ILE A 196 -26.77 -6.43 -10.40
C ILE A 196 -27.34 -7.87 -10.25
N PRO A 197 -28.47 -8.24 -10.88
CA PRO A 197 -28.98 -9.62 -10.80
C PRO A 197 -28.03 -10.65 -11.40
N GLU A 198 -27.41 -10.34 -12.55
CA GLU A 198 -26.41 -11.21 -13.17
C GLU A 198 -25.18 -11.38 -12.30
N PHE A 199 -24.72 -10.30 -11.67
CA PHE A 199 -23.60 -10.31 -10.74
C PHE A 199 -23.90 -11.22 -9.55
N ARG A 200 -25.07 -11.07 -8.91
CA ARG A 200 -25.51 -11.99 -7.85
C ARG A 200 -25.50 -13.44 -8.31
N LYS A 201 -26.13 -13.75 -9.45
CA LYS A 201 -26.20 -15.11 -9.97
C LYS A 201 -24.81 -15.71 -10.26
N ARG A 202 -23.86 -14.90 -10.73
CA ARG A 202 -22.48 -15.33 -11.00
C ARG A 202 -21.71 -15.66 -9.73
N HIS A 203 -22.00 -14.94 -8.65
CA HIS A 203 -21.30 -15.04 -7.37
C HIS A 203 -22.08 -15.78 -6.27
N SER A 204 -23.32 -16.20 -6.54
CA SER A 204 -24.20 -16.92 -5.60
C SER A 204 -23.89 -18.40 -5.48
N THR A 205 -23.08 -18.97 -6.37
CA THR A 205 -22.66 -20.36 -6.21
C THR A 205 -21.65 -20.42 -5.07
N ALA A 206 -22.11 -20.78 -3.87
CA ALA A 206 -21.28 -21.54 -2.94
C ALA A 206 -20.66 -22.72 -3.72
N CYS A 207 -19.38 -23.03 -3.43
CA CYS A 207 -18.56 -24.11 -4.00
C CYS A 207 -19.21 -24.99 -5.11
N PRO A 208 -18.70 -25.01 -6.35
CA PRO A 208 -19.02 -26.12 -7.24
C PRO A 208 -18.61 -27.41 -6.53
N GLU A 209 -19.57 -28.31 -6.38
CA GLU A 209 -19.57 -29.64 -5.78
C GLU A 209 -18.17 -30.24 -5.47
N GLY A 210 -17.99 -30.73 -4.24
CA GLY A 210 -17.09 -31.87 -3.97
C GLY A 210 -15.61 -31.60 -3.69
N ILE A 211 -15.17 -30.37 -3.45
CA ILE A 211 -13.78 -30.11 -3.05
C ILE A 211 -13.70 -30.14 -1.50
N ASN A 212 -12.81 -30.95 -0.93
CA ASN A 212 -12.58 -31.19 0.52
C ASN A 212 -13.04 -30.06 1.47
N PRO A 213 -13.74 -30.35 2.58
CA PRO A 213 -14.16 -29.33 3.54
C PRO A 213 -12.96 -28.51 4.00
N ILE A 214 -13.08 -27.19 3.91
CA ILE A 214 -12.07 -26.27 4.41
C ILE A 214 -12.00 -26.48 5.92
N ARG A 215 -10.85 -26.95 6.41
CA ARG A 215 -10.64 -27.14 7.85
C ARG A 215 -10.23 -25.80 8.45
N VAL A 216 -11.21 -25.12 9.03
CA VAL A 216 -11.00 -23.92 9.83
C VAL A 216 -11.57 -24.13 11.22
N GLU A 217 -10.83 -23.70 12.22
CA GLU A 217 -11.34 -23.61 13.60
C GLU A 217 -11.92 -22.20 13.78
N LEU A 218 -13.17 -22.13 14.24
CA LEU A 218 -13.87 -20.88 14.48
C LEU A 218 -13.92 -20.59 15.99
N SER A 219 -13.52 -19.39 16.39
CA SER A 219 -13.84 -18.82 17.70
C SER A 219 -14.46 -17.43 17.57
N ILE A 220 -15.31 -17.05 18.53
CA ILE A 220 -15.82 -15.68 18.66
C ILE A 220 -15.17 -15.08 19.90
N GLU A 221 -14.43 -13.99 19.73
CA GLU A 221 -13.63 -13.39 20.80
C GLU A 221 -13.77 -11.88 20.82
N LYS A 222 -13.65 -11.29 22.02
CA LYS A 222 -13.51 -9.84 22.20
C LYS A 222 -12.04 -9.47 22.08
N VAL A 223 -11.73 -8.67 21.06
CA VAL A 223 -10.37 -8.18 20.77
C VAL A 223 -10.27 -6.74 21.27
N PRO A 224 -9.21 -6.36 22.02
CA PRO A 224 -8.99 -4.98 22.44
C PRO A 224 -8.51 -4.12 21.25
N ASP A 225 -8.39 -2.81 21.46
CA ASP A 225 -7.81 -1.92 20.45
C ASP A 225 -6.37 -2.34 20.14
N ILE A 226 -6.06 -2.47 18.85
CA ILE A 226 -4.72 -2.85 18.40
C ILE A 226 -4.11 -1.68 17.65
N ARG A 227 -3.04 -1.12 18.22
CA ARG A 227 -2.19 -0.14 17.54
C ARG A 227 -1.16 -0.87 16.68
N ILE A 228 -1.05 -0.48 15.41
CA ILE A 228 -0.12 -1.10 14.47
C ILE A 228 0.76 -0.05 13.81
N ALA A 229 2.04 -0.39 13.58
CA ALA A 229 2.86 0.28 12.58
C ALA A 229 2.73 -0.47 11.27
N CYS A 230 2.34 0.23 10.21
CA CYS A 230 2.04 -0.40 8.93
C CYS A 230 2.66 0.32 7.74
N LEU A 231 2.95 -0.47 6.71
CA LEU A 231 3.25 -0.01 5.37
C LEU A 231 2.07 -0.34 4.47
N LYS A 232 1.64 0.64 3.68
CA LYS A 232 0.51 0.48 2.75
C LYS A 232 1.01 0.20 1.35
N LEU A 233 0.45 -0.83 0.72
CA LEU A 233 0.57 -1.10 -0.71
C LEU A 233 -0.73 -0.73 -1.38
N GLU A 234 -0.62 0.06 -2.44
CA GLU A 234 -1.75 0.36 -3.29
C GLU A 234 -1.26 0.45 -4.72
N ARG A 235 -1.96 -0.26 -5.59
CA ARG A 235 -1.73 -0.29 -7.03
C ARG A 235 -0.31 -0.67 -7.46
N THR A 236 -0.14 -1.89 -7.94
CA THR A 236 1.16 -2.35 -8.43
C THR A 236 1.01 -3.26 -9.63
N HIS A 237 1.98 -3.18 -10.55
CA HIS A 237 2.08 -4.09 -11.69
C HIS A 237 2.61 -5.47 -11.30
N ASN A 238 3.18 -5.61 -10.10
CA ASN A 238 3.67 -6.88 -9.58
C ASN A 238 3.40 -6.96 -8.07
N VAL A 239 2.22 -7.50 -7.72
CA VAL A 239 1.76 -7.64 -6.33
C VAL A 239 2.73 -8.50 -5.54
N SER A 240 3.10 -9.67 -6.05
CA SER A 240 4.02 -10.59 -5.36
C SER A 240 5.35 -9.94 -4.98
N TYR A 241 6.00 -9.25 -5.94
CA TYR A 241 7.27 -8.56 -5.68
C TYR A 241 7.11 -7.42 -4.68
N SER A 242 6.09 -6.58 -4.86
CA SER A 242 5.87 -5.40 -4.01
C SER A 242 5.51 -5.82 -2.58
N PHE A 243 4.69 -6.85 -2.44
CA PHE A 243 4.33 -7.45 -1.17
C PHE A 243 5.55 -8.04 -0.47
N SER A 244 6.41 -8.77 -1.19
CA SER A 244 7.68 -9.29 -0.65
C SER A 244 8.60 -8.18 -0.16
N LEU A 245 8.69 -7.06 -0.88
CA LEU A 245 9.52 -5.91 -0.48
C LEU A 245 9.03 -5.27 0.82
N LEU A 246 7.72 -5.06 0.98
CA LEU A 246 7.16 -4.50 2.20
C LEU A 246 7.36 -5.42 3.40
N TRP A 247 7.20 -6.74 3.22
CA TRP A 247 7.49 -7.70 4.27
C TRP A 247 8.96 -7.67 4.69
N LYS A 248 9.90 -7.55 3.74
CA LYS A 248 11.33 -7.42 4.07
C LYS A 248 11.61 -6.17 4.91
N GLN A 249 11.02 -5.02 4.53
CA GLN A 249 11.15 -3.77 5.29
C GLN A 249 10.56 -3.90 6.71
N LEU A 250 9.37 -4.49 6.82
CA LEU A 250 8.71 -4.72 8.10
C LEU A 250 9.50 -5.67 9.01
N LEU A 251 10.05 -6.75 8.46
CA LEU A 251 10.87 -7.71 9.20
C LEU A 251 12.15 -7.04 9.71
N GLN A 252 12.86 -6.30 8.86
CA GLN A 252 14.06 -5.56 9.26
C GLN A 252 13.78 -4.53 10.37
N PHE A 253 12.66 -3.81 10.24
CA PHE A 253 12.19 -2.89 11.28
C PHE A 253 11.90 -3.64 12.59
N SER A 254 11.12 -4.71 12.54
CA SER A 254 10.75 -5.50 13.72
C SER A 254 11.96 -6.10 14.44
N GLU A 255 12.96 -6.57 13.69
CA GLU A 255 14.22 -7.08 14.23
C GLU A 255 15.02 -5.99 14.94
N SER A 256 15.12 -4.79 14.34
CA SER A 256 15.88 -3.68 14.93
C SER A 256 15.35 -3.19 16.28
N TYR A 257 14.08 -3.45 16.59
CA TYR A 257 13.43 -3.08 17.86
C TYR A 257 13.02 -4.27 18.72
N GLU A 258 13.39 -5.50 18.31
CA GLU A 258 13.08 -6.77 18.97
C GLU A 258 11.57 -6.95 19.27
N LEU A 259 10.71 -6.50 18.36
CA LEU A 259 9.27 -6.41 18.61
C LEU A 259 8.63 -7.78 18.88
N LEU A 260 9.06 -8.83 18.19
CA LEU A 260 8.56 -10.19 18.44
C LEU A 260 8.84 -10.69 19.86
N GLN A 261 10.01 -10.35 20.42
CA GLN A 261 10.37 -10.74 21.80
C GLN A 261 9.49 -10.02 22.82
N LYS A 262 8.98 -8.84 22.45
CA LYS A 262 8.02 -8.05 23.23
C LYS A 262 6.56 -8.51 23.04
N GLY A 263 6.34 -9.66 22.39
CA GLY A 263 5.01 -10.22 22.15
C GLY A 263 4.23 -9.57 21.01
N CYS A 264 4.89 -8.74 20.19
CA CYS A 264 4.24 -8.12 19.04
C CYS A 264 3.94 -9.16 17.95
N LYS A 265 2.84 -8.98 17.23
CA LYS A 265 2.38 -9.89 16.18
C LYS A 265 2.49 -9.20 14.82
N TYR A 266 2.90 -9.98 13.82
CA TYR A 266 2.77 -9.56 12.43
C TYR A 266 1.34 -9.74 11.95
N LEU A 267 0.90 -8.82 11.12
CA LEU A 267 -0.43 -8.82 10.55
C LEU A 267 -0.45 -8.23 9.16
N SER A 268 -1.47 -8.60 8.41
CA SER A 268 -1.85 -7.92 7.18
C SER A 268 -3.31 -7.49 7.25
N LEU A 269 -3.64 -6.39 6.57
CA LEU A 269 -5.01 -5.97 6.36
C LEU A 269 -5.26 -5.91 4.87
N THR A 270 -6.38 -6.47 4.46
CA THR A 270 -6.86 -6.35 3.09
C THR A 270 -8.03 -5.37 3.12
N LEU A 271 -7.92 -4.27 2.38
CA LEU A 271 -8.95 -3.22 2.34
C LEU A 271 -9.99 -3.43 1.24
N ASP A 272 -9.78 -4.44 0.39
CA ASP A 272 -10.56 -4.70 -0.82
C ASP A 272 -10.91 -6.18 -0.92
N TYR A 273 -12.04 -6.52 -1.52
CA TYR A 273 -12.40 -7.94 -1.66
C TYR A 273 -11.68 -8.57 -2.88
N PRO A 274 -10.83 -9.61 -2.72
CA PRO A 274 -9.99 -10.14 -3.80
C PRO A 274 -10.77 -10.72 -5.00
N PHE A 275 -12.04 -11.08 -4.82
CA PHE A 275 -12.88 -11.58 -5.92
C PHE A 275 -13.62 -10.48 -6.70
N ILE A 276 -13.58 -9.25 -6.19
CA ILE A 276 -14.24 -8.09 -6.79
C ILE A 276 -13.19 -7.14 -7.38
N THR A 277 -12.13 -6.89 -6.63
CA THR A 277 -11.10 -5.93 -6.96
C THR A 277 -10.00 -6.63 -7.74
N ALA A 278 -9.58 -6.03 -8.85
CA ALA A 278 -8.45 -6.56 -9.62
C ALA A 278 -7.18 -6.59 -8.75
N GLU A 279 -6.33 -7.59 -8.96
CA GLU A 279 -5.11 -7.79 -8.16
C GLU A 279 -4.22 -6.53 -8.20
N GLU A 280 -4.06 -5.90 -9.36
CA GLU A 280 -3.26 -4.69 -9.56
C GLU A 280 -3.89 -3.43 -8.94
N GLN A 281 -5.15 -3.50 -8.50
CA GLN A 281 -5.86 -2.41 -7.84
C GLN A 281 -6.10 -2.65 -6.34
N SER A 282 -5.78 -3.86 -5.87
CA SER A 282 -5.98 -4.26 -4.48
C SER A 282 -5.10 -3.44 -3.54
N ARG A 283 -5.69 -3.04 -2.42
CA ARG A 283 -5.05 -2.26 -1.36
C ARG A 283 -4.79 -3.16 -0.16
N PHE A 284 -3.53 -3.21 0.26
CA PHE A 284 -3.09 -4.01 1.38
C PHE A 284 -2.30 -3.15 2.36
N MET A 285 -2.34 -3.52 3.63
CA MET A 285 -1.42 -3.03 4.64
C MET A 285 -0.70 -4.23 5.25
N VAL A 286 0.60 -4.11 5.47
CA VAL A 286 1.37 -5.07 6.27
C VAL A 286 1.92 -4.33 7.46
N GLY A 287 1.85 -4.95 8.63
CA GLY A 287 2.21 -4.27 9.86
C GLY A 287 2.59 -5.19 10.99
N VAL A 288 3.04 -4.55 12.05
CA VAL A 288 3.37 -5.18 13.33
C VAL A 288 2.64 -4.43 14.43
N THR A 289 2.05 -5.16 15.38
CA THR A 289 1.44 -4.53 16.55
C THR A 289 2.48 -3.78 17.35
N LEU A 290 2.12 -2.64 17.92
CA LEU A 290 2.98 -1.86 18.78
C LEU A 290 2.45 -1.81 20.21
N PRO A 291 3.32 -1.89 21.23
CA PRO A 291 2.96 -1.49 22.58
C PRO A 291 2.49 -0.03 22.59
N GLN A 292 1.53 0.33 23.45
CA GLN A 292 1.01 1.70 23.50
C GLN A 292 2.10 2.75 23.78
N SER A 293 3.13 2.40 24.57
CA SER A 293 4.24 3.27 24.92
C SER A 293 5.29 3.45 23.82
N PHE A 294 5.14 2.79 22.66
CA PHE A 294 6.12 2.85 21.57
C PHE A 294 5.92 4.11 20.72
N GLU A 295 7.02 4.84 20.43
CA GLU A 295 6.96 6.03 19.57
C GLU A 295 6.70 5.65 18.12
N THR A 296 5.98 6.51 17.39
CA THR A 296 5.70 6.28 15.98
C THR A 296 6.99 6.24 15.16
N PRO A 297 7.32 5.10 14.52
CA PRO A 297 8.55 4.98 13.76
C PRO A 297 8.44 5.78 12.45
N LYS A 298 9.51 6.52 12.11
CA LYS A 298 9.57 7.29 10.86
C LYS A 298 9.41 6.36 9.65
N GLY A 299 8.61 6.77 8.67
CA GLY A 299 8.37 6.01 7.45
C GLY A 299 7.25 4.96 7.55
N PHE A 300 6.66 4.74 8.72
CA PHE A 300 5.50 3.86 8.90
C PHE A 300 4.26 4.69 9.22
N GLY A 301 3.12 4.28 8.66
CA GLY A 301 1.82 4.76 9.10
C GLY A 301 1.44 4.12 10.44
N ILE A 302 0.64 4.82 11.24
CA ILE A 302 -0.03 4.25 12.40
C ILE A 302 -1.49 4.01 12.04
N TYR A 303 -1.97 2.81 12.32
CA TYR A 303 -3.37 2.46 12.17
C TYR A 303 -3.87 1.84 13.47
N GLU A 304 -5.13 2.11 13.80
CA GLU A 304 -5.80 1.56 14.98
C GLU A 304 -6.91 0.62 14.53
N ILE A 305 -6.81 -0.64 14.93
CA ILE A 305 -7.87 -1.63 14.74
C ILE A 305 -8.80 -1.50 15.96
N PRO A 306 -10.08 -1.20 15.75
CA PRO A 306 -11.01 -0.93 16.85
C PRO A 306 -11.31 -2.18 17.68
N ALA A 307 -11.44 -2.00 18.98
CA ALA A 307 -11.91 -3.04 19.88
C ALA A 307 -13.31 -3.53 19.50
N GLY A 308 -13.59 -4.79 19.82
CA GLY A 308 -14.94 -5.34 19.74
C GLY A 308 -14.95 -6.85 19.50
N GLU A 309 -16.09 -7.36 19.07
CA GLU A 309 -16.25 -8.79 18.77
C GLU A 309 -15.74 -9.13 17.37
N TYR A 310 -14.96 -10.20 17.29
CA TYR A 310 -14.40 -10.75 16.06
C TYR A 310 -14.69 -12.25 15.98
N ALA A 311 -15.08 -12.70 14.78
CA ALA A 311 -15.02 -14.10 14.42
C ALA A 311 -13.62 -14.41 13.89
N ILE A 312 -12.93 -15.32 14.58
CA ILE A 312 -11.55 -15.69 14.28
C ILE A 312 -11.55 -17.07 13.63
N PHE A 313 -11.12 -17.13 12.38
CA PHE A 313 -10.95 -18.38 11.65
C PHE A 313 -9.47 -18.74 11.61
N ARG A 314 -9.09 -19.80 12.32
CA ARG A 314 -7.75 -20.35 12.26
C ARG A 314 -7.66 -21.33 11.10
N PHE A 315 -6.89 -20.93 10.09
CA PHE A 315 -6.63 -21.72 8.90
C PHE A 315 -5.22 -22.29 8.94
N LYS A 316 -5.09 -23.57 8.61
CA LYS A 316 -3.81 -24.25 8.40
C LYS A 316 -3.70 -24.72 6.96
N GLY A 317 -2.76 -24.18 6.20
CA GLY A 317 -2.57 -24.54 4.80
C GLY A 317 -1.85 -23.47 3.98
N LEU A 318 -1.95 -23.59 2.66
CA LEU A 318 -1.20 -22.76 1.71
C LEU A 318 -1.89 -21.40 1.54
N TYR A 319 -1.13 -20.30 1.42
CA TYR A 319 -1.72 -18.97 1.28
C TYR A 319 -2.63 -18.80 0.05
N HIS A 320 -2.38 -19.52 -1.05
CA HIS A 320 -3.28 -19.47 -2.22
C HIS A 320 -4.66 -20.08 -1.94
N GLU A 321 -4.80 -20.87 -0.87
CA GLU A 321 -6.08 -21.42 -0.41
C GLU A 321 -6.88 -20.43 0.44
N LEU A 322 -6.27 -19.34 0.94
CA LEU A 322 -6.97 -18.31 1.72
C LEU A 322 -8.17 -17.73 0.97
N ASN A 323 -8.07 -17.58 -0.36
CA ASN A 323 -9.21 -17.16 -1.19
C ASN A 323 -10.42 -18.07 -0.99
N ARG A 324 -10.19 -19.38 -0.93
CA ARG A 324 -11.24 -20.37 -0.69
C ARG A 324 -11.84 -20.22 0.70
N VAL A 325 -11.00 -19.94 1.70
CA VAL A 325 -11.42 -19.69 3.09
C VAL A 325 -12.30 -18.43 3.18
N TYR A 326 -11.90 -17.32 2.57
CA TYR A 326 -12.71 -16.10 2.53
C TYR A 326 -14.06 -16.33 1.83
N ARG A 327 -14.07 -17.10 0.74
CA ARG A 327 -15.33 -17.48 0.07
C ARG A 327 -16.27 -18.21 1.03
N TYR A 328 -15.75 -19.19 1.77
CA TYR A 328 -16.52 -19.90 2.79
C TYR A 328 -17.02 -18.95 3.90
N ILE A 329 -16.15 -18.09 4.43
CA ILE A 329 -16.52 -17.14 5.49
C ILE A 329 -17.67 -16.24 5.03
N TYR A 330 -17.56 -15.60 3.87
CA TYR A 330 -18.53 -14.59 3.44
C TYR A 330 -19.78 -15.16 2.79
N LEU A 331 -19.68 -16.26 2.04
CA LEU A 331 -20.83 -16.81 1.29
C LEU A 331 -21.56 -17.90 2.07
N ASP A 332 -20.86 -18.71 2.86
CA ASP A 332 -21.43 -19.89 3.52
C ASP A 332 -21.66 -19.63 5.02
N TRP A 333 -20.63 -19.22 5.76
CA TRP A 333 -20.73 -19.05 7.21
C TRP A 333 -21.52 -17.79 7.58
N LEU A 334 -21.15 -16.63 7.06
CA LEU A 334 -21.75 -15.35 7.45
C LEU A 334 -23.25 -15.31 7.13
N SER A 335 -23.64 -15.84 5.97
CA SER A 335 -25.03 -15.94 5.54
C SER A 335 -25.88 -16.80 6.48
N ALA A 336 -25.36 -17.95 6.90
CA ALA A 336 -26.02 -18.90 7.80
C ALA A 336 -25.89 -18.58 9.30
N SER A 337 -24.98 -17.68 9.69
CA SER A 337 -24.71 -17.34 11.09
C SER A 337 -25.70 -16.33 11.67
N ASP A 338 -25.73 -16.20 13.00
CA ASP A 338 -26.45 -15.14 13.73
C ASP A 338 -25.70 -13.79 13.73
N TYR A 339 -24.63 -13.65 12.93
CA TYR A 339 -23.76 -12.49 12.91
C TYR A 339 -23.85 -11.74 11.58
N THR A 340 -23.66 -10.43 11.64
CA THR A 340 -23.45 -9.55 10.48
C THR A 340 -22.11 -8.84 10.63
N LEU A 341 -21.56 -8.36 9.51
CA LEU A 341 -20.33 -7.60 9.51
C LEU A 341 -20.56 -6.23 10.13
N ARG A 342 -19.77 -5.91 11.16
CA ARG A 342 -19.75 -4.57 11.77
C ARG A 342 -19.13 -3.55 10.81
N GLU A 343 -18.03 -3.94 10.17
CA GLU A 343 -17.23 -3.09 9.29
C GLU A 343 -16.56 -3.94 8.19
N PRO A 344 -16.16 -3.35 7.05
CA PRO A 344 -15.72 -4.13 5.88
C PRO A 344 -14.26 -4.63 5.99
N PHE A 345 -13.45 -4.09 6.90
CA PHE A 345 -12.03 -4.39 6.94
C PHE A 345 -11.72 -5.60 7.82
N THR A 346 -11.01 -6.56 7.25
CA THR A 346 -10.54 -7.76 7.93
C THR A 346 -9.03 -7.78 7.99
N PHE A 347 -8.50 -8.46 8.99
CA PHE A 347 -7.06 -8.59 9.13
C PHE A 347 -6.66 -10.03 9.42
N GLU A 348 -5.41 -10.34 9.10
CA GLU A 348 -4.81 -11.64 9.31
C GLU A 348 -3.64 -11.50 10.28
N THR A 349 -3.46 -12.46 11.19
CA THR A 349 -2.21 -12.60 11.95
C THR A 349 -1.53 -13.91 11.64
N TYR A 350 -0.21 -13.89 11.53
CA TYR A 350 0.59 -15.05 11.16
C TYR A 350 1.27 -15.65 12.40
N ILE A 351 0.94 -16.90 12.72
CA ILE A 351 1.48 -17.60 13.91
C ILE A 351 2.89 -18.12 13.64
N ASN A 352 3.17 -18.50 12.40
CA ASN A 352 4.46 -18.98 11.94
C ASN A 352 4.81 -18.35 10.58
N THR A 353 6.06 -18.55 10.15
CA THR A 353 6.61 -17.85 8.97
C THR A 353 7.03 -18.83 7.87
N PRO A 354 6.82 -18.50 6.58
CA PRO A 354 7.24 -19.34 5.45
C PRO A 354 8.74 -19.69 5.43
N ASN A 355 9.58 -18.84 6.04
CA ASN A 355 11.03 -19.08 6.11
C ASN A 355 11.41 -20.22 7.07
N LYS A 356 10.55 -20.56 8.04
CA LYS A 356 10.83 -21.52 9.12
C LYS A 356 9.86 -22.70 9.13
N THR A 357 8.80 -22.66 8.33
CA THR A 357 7.72 -23.64 8.38
C THR A 357 7.31 -24.03 6.97
N PRO A 358 7.16 -25.34 6.68
CA PRO A 358 6.63 -25.80 5.40
C PRO A 358 5.30 -25.12 5.08
N ALA A 359 5.07 -24.84 3.79
CA ALA A 359 3.91 -24.06 3.38
C ALA A 359 2.56 -24.70 3.78
N SER A 360 2.49 -26.05 3.86
CA SER A 360 1.30 -26.80 4.33
C SER A 360 1.03 -26.70 5.83
N GLU A 361 2.03 -26.25 6.60
CA GLU A 361 1.98 -26.11 8.06
C GLU A 361 1.83 -24.66 8.49
N LEU A 362 1.66 -23.73 7.54
CA LEU A 362 1.43 -22.33 7.84
C LEU A 362 0.08 -22.13 8.52
N ILE A 363 0.08 -21.33 9.58
CA ILE A 363 -1.11 -21.05 10.39
C ILE A 363 -1.40 -19.55 10.32
N THR A 364 -2.59 -19.23 9.81
CA THR A 364 -3.13 -17.87 9.70
C THR A 364 -4.41 -17.77 10.48
N ASN A 365 -4.51 -16.78 11.37
CA ASN A 365 -5.78 -16.40 11.98
C ASN A 365 -6.39 -15.26 11.18
N ILE A 366 -7.62 -15.42 10.70
CA ILE A 366 -8.38 -14.42 9.97
C ILE A 366 -9.42 -13.82 10.91
N TYR A 367 -9.39 -12.50 11.09
CA TYR A 367 -10.27 -11.77 12.00
C TYR A 367 -11.33 -11.04 11.20
N ILE A 368 -12.58 -11.44 11.43
CA ILE A 368 -13.76 -10.86 10.79
C ILE A 368 -14.54 -10.06 11.84
N PRO A 369 -14.67 -8.73 11.71
CA PRO A 369 -15.38 -7.92 12.69
C PRO A 369 -16.89 -8.16 12.57
N VAL A 370 -17.49 -8.64 13.66
CA VAL A 370 -18.89 -9.08 13.67
C VAL A 370 -19.69 -8.40 14.77
N MET A 371 -21.00 -8.35 14.55
CA MET A 371 -22.01 -8.01 15.55
C MET A 371 -23.19 -8.97 15.38
N LYS A 372 -23.93 -9.25 16.47
CA LYS A 372 -25.12 -10.09 16.38
C LYS A 372 -26.19 -9.40 15.52
N LYS A 373 -26.92 -10.19 14.73
CA LYS A 373 -28.10 -9.72 14.01
C LYS A 373 -29.16 -9.34 15.05
N ASP A 374 -29.74 -8.15 14.90
CA ASP A 374 -30.93 -7.78 15.65
C ASP A 374 -32.08 -8.67 15.16
N VAL A 375 -32.61 -9.51 16.05
CA VAL A 375 -33.70 -10.47 15.78
C VAL A 375 -35.05 -9.76 15.78
#